data_AF-A0A947SM43-F1
#
_entry.id   AF-A0A947SM43-F1
#
_cell.length_a   1.000
_cell.length_b   1.000
_cell.length_c   1.000
_cell.angle_alpha   90.00
_cell.angle_beta   90.00
_cell.angle_gamma   90.00
#
_symmetry.space_group_name_H-M   'P 1'
#
loop_
_entity.id
_entity.type
_entity.pdbx_description
1 polymer ?
#
loop_
_entity_poly.entity_id
_entity_poly.type
_entity_poly.pdbx_seq_one_letter_code
_entity_poly.pdbx_strand_id
1 'polypeptide(L)'
;MGHLIPLLEGGLIFLTLEIFLFKPVWLVYVVLGLTLFIVLGMLVPKKRFLGGREFWHYLSGPLIFVWSSILLLLFFENIFFKHFFILGVAVYIFFYFENLFYYLVSGGKESSESFLRMTNMLGVVSIFFLAAGLYGVKTFIQLPIWLLNIIFFIFSAGLIYGSLWIIKQKFREVLWEVFIVALIISEFFLVIHFLPIGFYAGGAIVGVFYYIVAGILTNYLKNKQIPYKRYVITGLILLFVIVLTARWV
;
A
#
# COMPACT_ATOMS: atom_id res chain seq x y z
N MET A 1 -20.80 18.23 -4.31
CA MET A 1 -20.71 17.16 -3.28
C MET A 1 -19.60 16.14 -3.54
N GLY A 2 -19.15 15.92 -4.78
CA GLY A 2 -18.16 14.88 -5.10
C GLY A 2 -16.80 15.00 -4.40
N HIS A 3 -16.21 16.19 -4.35
CA HIS A 3 -14.89 16.44 -3.74
C HIS A 3 -14.89 16.51 -2.21
N LEU A 4 -16.07 16.57 -1.57
CA LEU A 4 -16.16 16.64 -0.11
C LEU A 4 -15.81 15.32 0.55
N ILE A 5 -16.16 14.19 -0.07
CA ILE A 5 -15.89 12.86 0.51
C ILE A 5 -14.37 12.61 0.58
N PRO A 6 -13.58 12.76 -0.50
CA PRO A 6 -12.13 12.58 -0.41
C PRO A 6 -11.46 13.48 0.64
N LEU A 7 -11.93 14.73 0.75
CA LEU A 7 -11.40 15.69 1.73
C LEU A 7 -11.72 15.27 3.17
N LEU A 8 -12.92 14.76 3.43
CA LEU A 8 -13.30 14.22 4.73
C LEU A 8 -12.49 12.97 5.08
N GLU A 9 -12.23 12.07 4.12
CA GLU A 9 -11.43 10.86 4.35
C GLU A 9 -9.98 11.19 4.71
N GLY A 10 -9.34 12.07 3.92
CA GLY A 10 -7.98 12.54 4.20
C GLY A 10 -7.91 13.24 5.56
N GLY A 11 -8.85 14.14 5.85
CA GLY A 11 -8.92 14.84 7.13
C GLY A 11 -9.17 13.92 8.32
N LEU A 12 -10.01 12.89 8.17
CA LEU A 12 -10.30 11.92 9.22
C LEU A 12 -9.07 11.08 9.55
N ILE A 13 -8.34 10.61 8.54
CA ILE A 13 -7.07 9.90 8.76
C ILE A 13 -6.05 10.79 9.43
N PHE A 14 -5.90 12.04 8.96
CA PHE A 14 -4.99 13.00 9.57
C PHE A 14 -5.27 13.14 11.08
N LEU A 15 -6.53 13.43 11.45
CA LEU A 15 -6.93 13.59 12.85
C LEU A 15 -6.73 12.29 13.65
N THR A 16 -7.07 11.14 13.08
CA THR A 16 -6.92 9.83 13.75
C THR A 16 -5.45 9.55 14.07
N LEU A 17 -4.55 9.77 13.11
CA LEU A 17 -3.12 9.52 13.28
C LEU A 17 -2.46 10.57 14.19
N GLU A 18 -2.87 11.83 14.13
CA GLU A 18 -2.41 12.87 15.06
C GLU A 18 -2.81 12.54 16.51
N ILE A 19 -4.08 12.18 16.73
CA ILE A 19 -4.55 11.78 18.07
C ILE A 19 -3.77 10.56 18.58
N PHE A 20 -3.52 9.57 17.71
CA PHE A 20 -2.70 8.41 18.04
C PHE A 20 -1.29 8.80 18.48
N LEU A 21 -0.70 9.80 17.84
CA LEU A 21 0.63 10.33 18.15
C LEU A 21 0.72 10.90 19.58
N PHE A 22 -0.29 11.67 20.00
CA PHE A 22 -0.31 12.30 21.32
C PHE A 22 -0.73 11.34 22.46
N LYS A 23 -1.54 10.32 22.16
CA LYS A 23 -2.07 9.37 23.16
C LYS A 23 -1.97 7.92 22.68
N PRO A 24 -0.77 7.29 22.76
CA PRO A 24 -0.53 5.96 22.20
C PRO A 24 -1.32 4.83 22.87
N VAL A 25 -1.81 5.02 24.11
CA VAL A 25 -2.61 4.03 24.86
C VAL A 25 -3.99 3.79 24.23
N TRP A 26 -4.42 4.65 23.30
CA TRP A 26 -5.78 4.68 22.78
C TRP A 26 -5.88 4.04 21.39
N LEU A 27 -5.48 2.76 21.28
CA LEU A 27 -5.78 1.90 20.13
C LEU A 27 -7.27 1.96 19.72
N VAL A 28 -8.16 2.22 20.68
CA VAL A 28 -9.59 2.44 20.46
C VAL A 28 -9.87 3.58 19.48
N TYR A 29 -9.10 4.68 19.50
CA TYR A 29 -9.29 5.78 18.55
C TYR A 29 -8.83 5.43 17.14
N VAL A 30 -7.78 4.62 17.01
CA VAL A 30 -7.35 4.09 15.70
C VAL A 30 -8.45 3.21 15.13
N VAL A 31 -9.02 2.32 15.94
CA VAL A 31 -10.16 1.47 15.54
C VAL A 31 -11.38 2.32 15.18
N LEU A 32 -11.74 3.31 16.00
CA LEU A 32 -12.87 4.20 15.73
C LEU A 32 -12.66 5.01 14.44
N GLY A 33 -11.47 5.58 14.24
CA GLY A 33 -11.11 6.29 13.02
C GLY A 33 -11.18 5.39 11.79
N LEU A 34 -10.62 4.17 11.87
CA LEU A 34 -10.74 3.19 10.79
C LEU A 34 -12.20 2.78 10.52
N THR A 35 -13.03 2.64 11.55
CA THR A 35 -14.47 2.36 11.35
C THR A 35 -15.19 3.51 10.69
N LEU A 36 -14.90 4.76 11.07
CA LEU A 36 -15.49 5.94 10.43
C LEU A 36 -15.00 6.11 8.99
N PHE A 37 -13.73 5.85 8.73
CA PHE A 37 -13.13 5.77 7.40
C PHE A 37 -13.86 4.75 6.50
N ILE A 38 -14.12 3.55 7.03
CA ILE A 38 -14.91 2.53 6.33
C ILE A 38 -16.33 3.04 6.03
N VAL A 39 -16.97 3.70 7.01
CA VAL A 39 -18.35 4.22 6.88
C VAL A 39 -18.45 5.38 5.89
N LEU A 40 -17.52 6.33 5.91
CA LEU A 40 -17.48 7.43 4.95
C LEU A 40 -17.19 6.90 3.53
N GLY A 41 -16.34 5.88 3.41
CA GLY A 41 -16.08 5.21 2.14
C GLY A 41 -17.34 4.58 1.56
N MET A 42 -18.27 4.11 2.40
CA MET A 42 -19.57 3.60 1.97
C MET A 42 -20.53 4.67 1.44
N LEU A 43 -20.25 5.96 1.66
CA LEU A 43 -21.04 7.08 1.12
C LEU A 43 -20.67 7.44 -0.32
N VAL A 44 -19.56 6.89 -0.83
CA VAL A 44 -19.20 6.97 -2.26
C VAL A 44 -20.36 6.39 -3.08
N PRO A 45 -20.80 7.06 -4.17
CA PRO A 45 -22.10 6.82 -4.79
C PRO A 45 -22.39 5.35 -5.14
N LYS A 46 -23.31 4.75 -4.37
CA LYS A 46 -23.77 3.35 -4.49
C LYS A 46 -24.33 2.96 -5.86
N LYS A 47 -24.82 3.92 -6.65
CA LYS A 47 -25.54 3.66 -7.92
C LYS A 47 -24.71 2.95 -9.01
N ARG A 48 -23.39 2.83 -8.87
CA ARG A 48 -22.51 2.06 -9.78
C ARG A 48 -21.75 0.90 -9.12
N PHE A 49 -21.89 0.70 -7.81
CA PHE A 49 -21.43 -0.55 -7.19
C PHE A 49 -22.50 -1.59 -7.47
N LEU A 50 -22.29 -2.44 -8.49
CA LEU A 50 -23.27 -3.42 -8.93
C LEU A 50 -23.45 -4.57 -7.92
N GLY A 51 -22.69 -4.58 -6.82
CA GLY A 51 -22.95 -5.40 -5.65
C GLY A 51 -22.09 -5.00 -4.43
N GLY A 52 -22.60 -5.28 -3.22
CA GLY A 52 -21.90 -4.98 -1.96
C GLY A 52 -20.54 -5.67 -1.79
N ARG A 53 -20.20 -6.65 -2.65
CA ARG A 53 -18.88 -7.31 -2.66
C ARG A 53 -17.78 -6.49 -3.34
N GLU A 54 -18.13 -5.66 -4.33
CA GLU A 54 -17.15 -4.84 -5.05
C GLU A 54 -16.56 -3.75 -4.17
N PHE A 55 -17.34 -3.26 -3.20
CA PHE A 55 -16.92 -2.26 -2.23
C PHE A 55 -15.61 -2.63 -1.51
N TRP A 56 -15.50 -3.88 -1.06
CA TRP A 56 -14.32 -4.38 -0.34
C TRP A 56 -13.05 -4.37 -1.20
N HIS A 57 -13.18 -4.48 -2.52
CA HIS A 57 -12.03 -4.44 -3.42
C HIS A 57 -11.41 -3.04 -3.46
N TYR A 58 -12.24 -1.99 -3.50
CA TYR A 58 -11.76 -0.60 -3.49
C TYR A 58 -11.20 -0.15 -2.15
N LEU A 59 -11.68 -0.73 -1.05
CA LEU A 59 -11.28 -0.33 0.30
C LEU A 59 -10.05 -1.09 0.82
N SER A 60 -9.81 -2.29 0.31
CA SER A 60 -8.68 -3.14 0.74
C SER A 60 -7.32 -2.43 0.63
N GLY A 61 -7.04 -1.77 -0.50
CA GLY A 61 -5.79 -1.03 -0.73
C GLY A 61 -5.57 0.07 0.32
N PRO A 62 -6.48 1.06 0.43
CA PRO A 62 -6.38 2.12 1.43
C PRO A 62 -6.24 1.61 2.87
N LEU A 63 -6.99 0.56 3.25
CA LEU A 63 -6.85 -0.03 4.57
C LEU A 63 -5.45 -0.58 4.82
N ILE A 64 -4.90 -1.34 3.85
CA ILE A 64 -3.54 -1.85 3.92
C ILE A 64 -2.53 -0.70 4.01
N PHE A 65 -2.73 0.37 3.24
CA PHE A 65 -1.88 1.55 3.28
C PHE A 65 -1.90 2.23 4.65
N VAL A 66 -3.07 2.42 5.25
CA VAL A 66 -3.18 3.04 6.58
C VAL A 66 -2.56 2.15 7.66
N TRP A 67 -2.83 0.85 7.63
CA TRP A 67 -2.23 -0.10 8.59
C TRP A 67 -0.72 -0.16 8.49
N SER A 68 -0.17 -0.23 7.27
CA SER A 68 1.27 -0.21 7.04
C SER A 68 1.89 1.14 7.45
N SER A 69 1.19 2.25 7.23
CA SER A 69 1.62 3.58 7.68
C SER A 69 1.69 3.69 9.19
N ILE A 70 0.66 3.21 9.92
CA ILE A 70 0.66 3.16 11.39
C ILE A 70 1.84 2.34 11.89
N LEU A 71 2.08 1.16 11.28
CA LEU A 71 3.18 0.30 11.66
C LEU A 71 4.54 0.99 11.51
N LEU A 72 4.78 1.67 10.38
CA LEU A 72 6.03 2.40 10.17
C LEU A 72 6.17 3.62 11.10
N LEU A 73 5.08 4.35 11.34
CA LEU A 73 5.04 5.55 12.20
C LEU A 73 5.58 5.29 13.61
N LEU A 74 5.41 4.06 14.13
CA LEU A 74 5.93 3.65 15.43
C LEU A 74 7.46 3.75 15.54
N PHE A 75 8.18 3.64 14.42
CA PHE A 75 9.65 3.57 14.40
C PHE A 75 10.32 4.90 14.09
N PHE A 76 9.57 5.96 13.77
CA PHE A 76 10.15 7.28 13.68
C PHE A 76 10.49 7.81 15.08
N GLU A 77 11.67 8.41 15.21
CA GLU A 77 12.11 9.03 16.47
C GLU A 77 11.75 10.52 16.51
N ASN A 78 11.97 11.22 15.39
CA ASN A 78 11.78 12.66 15.31
C ASN A 78 10.29 13.04 15.15
N ILE A 79 9.78 13.86 16.06
CA ILE A 79 8.38 14.29 16.10
C ILE A 79 7.95 15.08 14.85
N PHE A 80 8.81 15.96 14.32
CA PHE A 80 8.51 16.73 13.13
C PHE A 80 8.37 15.83 11.90
N PHE A 81 9.21 14.80 11.79
CA PHE A 81 9.09 13.79 10.73
C PHE A 81 7.78 13.01 10.85
N LYS A 82 7.30 12.71 12.07
CA LYS A 82 6.01 12.04 12.26
C LYS A 82 4.85 12.88 11.75
N HIS A 83 4.79 14.17 12.09
CA HIS A 83 3.74 15.06 11.58
C HIS A 83 3.78 15.19 10.06
N PHE A 84 4.97 15.38 9.48
CA PHE A 84 5.13 15.45 8.02
C PHE A 84 4.68 14.14 7.34
N PHE A 85 5.04 13.00 7.93
CA PHE A 85 4.61 11.69 7.43
C PHE A 85 3.09 11.52 7.50
N ILE A 86 2.46 11.86 8.62
CA ILE A 86 0.99 11.80 8.79
C ILE A 86 0.29 12.68 7.75
N LEU A 87 0.78 13.90 7.54
CA LEU A 87 0.27 14.77 6.49
C LEU A 87 0.40 14.12 5.10
N GLY A 88 1.56 13.53 4.79
CA GLY A 88 1.77 12.80 3.55
C GLY A 88 0.79 11.64 3.34
N VAL A 89 0.54 10.84 4.38
CA VAL A 89 -0.44 9.73 4.36
C VAL A 89 -1.86 10.25 4.11
N ALA A 90 -2.26 11.32 4.80
CA ALA A 90 -3.57 11.93 4.65
C ALA A 90 -3.78 12.50 3.23
N VAL A 91 -2.80 13.21 2.69
CA VAL A 91 -2.81 13.75 1.32
C VAL A 91 -2.86 12.61 0.29
N TYR A 92 -2.12 11.54 0.51
CA TYR A 92 -2.15 10.38 -0.39
C TYR A 92 -3.53 9.74 -0.44
N ILE A 93 -4.16 9.54 0.72
CA ILE A 93 -5.53 9.01 0.80
C ILE A 93 -6.53 9.93 0.12
N PHE A 94 -6.42 11.25 0.35
CA PHE A 94 -7.24 12.23 -0.35
C PHE A 94 -7.17 12.02 -1.88
N PHE A 95 -5.96 11.96 -2.44
CA PHE A 95 -5.80 11.74 -3.88
C PHE A 95 -6.29 10.37 -4.35
N TYR A 96 -6.18 9.34 -3.51
CA TYR A 96 -6.73 8.02 -3.82
C TYR A 96 -8.25 8.07 -3.98
N PHE A 97 -8.97 8.64 -3.00
CA PHE A 97 -10.43 8.73 -3.08
C PHE A 97 -10.90 9.70 -4.17
N GLU A 98 -10.13 10.74 -4.44
CA GLU A 98 -10.39 11.64 -5.57
C GLU A 98 -10.32 10.87 -6.90
N ASN A 99 -9.29 10.04 -7.10
CA ASN A 99 -9.16 9.20 -8.29
C ASN A 99 -10.22 8.08 -8.34
N LEU A 100 -10.59 7.50 -7.18
CA LEU A 100 -11.67 6.53 -7.08
C LEU A 100 -13.00 7.17 -7.48
N PHE A 101 -13.29 8.36 -6.98
CA PHE A 101 -14.50 9.10 -7.32
C PHE A 101 -14.53 9.42 -8.81
N TYR A 102 -13.44 9.93 -9.36
CA TYR A 102 -13.31 10.20 -10.80
C TYR A 102 -13.50 8.94 -11.65
N TYR A 103 -12.93 7.81 -11.22
CA TYR A 103 -13.13 6.51 -11.85
C TYR A 103 -14.60 6.09 -11.87
N LEU A 104 -15.27 6.18 -10.73
CA LEU A 104 -16.67 5.78 -10.57
C LEU A 104 -17.64 6.69 -11.34
N VAL A 105 -17.37 7.99 -11.42
CA VAL A 105 -18.24 8.97 -12.11
C VAL A 105 -18.02 8.96 -13.61
N SER A 106 -16.78 9.14 -14.07
CA SER A 106 -16.49 9.32 -15.49
C SER A 106 -16.54 8.00 -16.27
N GLY A 107 -16.17 6.87 -15.65
CA GLY A 107 -16.25 5.53 -16.25
C GLY A 107 -15.46 5.32 -17.56
N GLY A 108 -14.63 6.29 -17.97
CA GLY A 108 -13.86 6.26 -19.20
C GLY A 108 -12.57 5.44 -19.08
N LYS A 109 -11.95 5.12 -20.23
CA LYS A 109 -10.67 4.40 -20.27
C LYS A 109 -9.57 5.17 -19.52
N GLU A 110 -9.51 6.49 -19.71
CA GLU A 110 -8.53 7.35 -19.06
C GLU A 110 -8.67 7.36 -17.52
N SER A 111 -9.90 7.40 -17.01
CA SER A 111 -10.15 7.38 -15.56
C SER A 111 -9.76 6.03 -14.94
N SER A 112 -9.99 4.92 -15.64
CA SER A 112 -9.54 3.59 -15.23
C SER A 112 -8.02 3.48 -15.17
N GLU A 113 -7.32 4.04 -16.16
CA GLU A 113 -5.85 4.03 -16.18
C GLU A 113 -5.24 4.95 -15.12
N SER A 114 -5.86 6.10 -14.84
CA SER A 114 -5.45 6.97 -13.72
C SER A 114 -5.60 6.24 -12.39
N PHE A 115 -6.76 5.64 -12.14
CA PHE A 115 -7.01 4.93 -10.90
C PHE A 115 -6.09 3.71 -10.73
N LEU A 116 -5.86 2.93 -11.79
CA LEU A 116 -4.90 1.82 -11.75
C LEU A 116 -3.48 2.29 -11.40
N ARG A 117 -3.02 3.41 -11.97
CA ARG A 117 -1.70 3.98 -11.63
C ARG A 117 -1.62 4.39 -10.17
N MET A 118 -2.67 5.05 -9.66
CA MET A 118 -2.77 5.44 -8.26
C MET A 118 -2.74 4.22 -7.32
N THR A 119 -3.51 3.17 -7.63
CA THR A 119 -3.53 1.92 -6.85
C THR A 119 -2.19 1.19 -6.87
N ASN A 120 -1.52 1.16 -8.03
CA ASN A 120 -0.18 0.56 -8.12
C ASN A 120 0.84 1.34 -7.28
N MET A 121 0.82 2.68 -7.34
CA MET A 121 1.68 3.51 -6.52
C MET A 121 1.36 3.33 -5.02
N LEU A 122 0.08 3.23 -4.67
CA LEU A 122 -0.36 2.95 -3.29
C LEU A 122 0.20 1.61 -2.81
N GLY A 123 0.17 0.59 -3.66
CA GLY A 123 0.74 -0.73 -3.36
C GLY A 123 2.24 -0.67 -3.10
N VAL A 124 3.01 0.05 -3.92
CA VAL A 124 4.46 0.21 -3.73
C VAL A 124 4.78 0.87 -2.39
N VAL A 125 4.11 1.98 -2.08
CA VAL A 125 4.35 2.71 -0.83
C VAL A 125 3.89 1.87 0.38
N SER A 126 2.77 1.16 0.26
CA SER A 126 2.28 0.27 1.32
C SER A 126 3.25 -0.87 1.61
N ILE A 127 3.84 -1.48 0.57
CA ILE A 127 4.83 -2.56 0.74
C ILE A 127 6.10 -2.03 1.37
N PHE A 128 6.56 -0.85 0.95
CA PHE A 128 7.69 -0.18 1.59
C PHE A 128 7.43 0.03 3.09
N PHE A 129 6.28 0.63 3.45
CA PHE A 129 5.92 0.88 4.84
C PHE A 129 5.77 -0.40 5.66
N LEU A 130 5.10 -1.40 5.08
CA LEU A 130 4.88 -2.68 5.73
C LEU A 130 6.21 -3.41 5.97
N ALA A 131 7.07 -3.50 4.95
CA ALA A 131 8.36 -4.18 5.09
C ALA A 131 9.27 -3.46 6.10
N ALA A 132 9.42 -2.13 5.99
CA ALA A 132 10.21 -1.35 6.94
C ALA A 132 9.67 -1.46 8.36
N GLY A 133 8.35 -1.40 8.53
CA GLY A 133 7.69 -1.55 9.82
C GLY A 133 7.86 -2.95 10.41
N LEU A 134 7.70 -4.01 9.62
CA LEU A 134 7.89 -5.39 10.10
C LEU A 134 9.35 -5.69 10.44
N TYR A 135 10.32 -5.17 9.67
CA TYR A 135 11.74 -5.25 10.04
C TYR A 135 12.04 -4.46 11.33
N GLY A 136 11.40 -3.30 11.53
CA GLY A 136 11.43 -2.57 12.80
C GLY A 136 10.91 -3.45 13.95
N VAL A 137 9.73 -4.04 13.79
CA VAL A 137 9.14 -4.98 14.77
C VAL A 137 10.10 -6.12 15.06
N LYS A 138 10.73 -6.71 14.04
CA LYS A 138 11.70 -7.78 14.21
C LYS A 138 12.91 -7.32 15.03
N THR A 139 13.39 -6.11 14.78
CA THR A 139 14.60 -5.57 15.44
C THR A 139 14.35 -5.23 16.90
N PHE A 140 13.21 -4.59 17.21
CA PHE A 140 12.93 -4.07 18.55
C PHE A 140 12.09 -5.01 19.43
N ILE A 141 11.11 -5.73 18.85
CA ILE A 141 10.21 -6.64 19.57
C ILE A 141 10.70 -8.09 19.47
N GLN A 142 11.67 -8.37 18.59
CA GLN A 142 12.28 -9.68 18.41
C GLN A 142 11.32 -10.81 18.02
N LEU A 143 10.15 -10.48 17.45
CA LEU A 143 9.20 -11.49 16.97
C LEU A 143 9.85 -12.45 15.96
N PRO A 144 9.41 -13.71 15.89
CA PRO A 144 9.90 -14.66 14.88
C PRO A 144 9.63 -14.15 13.46
N ILE A 145 10.66 -14.16 12.60
CA ILE A 145 10.55 -13.63 11.23
C ILE A 145 9.50 -14.38 10.39
N TRP A 146 9.29 -15.68 10.67
CA TRP A 146 8.31 -16.49 9.95
C TRP A 146 6.86 -16.00 10.17
N LEU A 147 6.52 -15.50 11.36
CA LEU A 147 5.20 -14.91 11.63
C LEU A 147 5.01 -13.60 10.86
N LEU A 148 6.05 -12.76 10.87
CA LEU A 148 6.04 -11.49 10.12
C LEU A 148 5.93 -11.74 8.61
N ASN A 149 6.56 -12.81 8.11
CA ASN A 149 6.46 -13.21 6.72
C ASN A 149 5.04 -13.64 6.31
N ILE A 150 4.31 -14.36 7.17
CA ILE A 150 2.90 -14.71 6.92
C ILE A 150 2.04 -13.45 6.82
N ILE A 151 2.23 -12.49 7.73
CA ILE A 151 1.54 -11.20 7.67
C ILE A 151 1.88 -10.48 6.36
N PHE A 152 3.16 -10.40 6.02
CA PHE A 152 3.64 -9.75 4.80
C PHE A 152 3.06 -10.40 3.53
N PHE A 153 3.00 -11.73 3.47
CA PHE A 153 2.38 -12.50 2.39
C PHE A 153 0.90 -12.14 2.20
N ILE A 154 0.11 -12.13 3.29
CA ILE A 154 -1.33 -11.82 3.23
C ILE A 154 -1.58 -10.41 2.68
N PHE A 155 -0.84 -9.42 3.19
CA PHE A 155 -1.00 -8.03 2.77
C PHE A 155 -0.52 -7.81 1.33
N SER A 156 0.60 -8.43 0.93
CA SER A 156 1.09 -8.34 -0.46
C SER A 156 0.11 -8.98 -1.46
N ALA A 157 -0.45 -10.15 -1.14
CA ALA A 157 -1.50 -10.78 -1.94
C ALA A 157 -2.73 -9.86 -2.09
N GLY A 158 -3.16 -9.21 -1.00
CA GLY A 158 -4.27 -8.25 -1.03
C GLY A 158 -4.02 -7.07 -1.98
N LEU A 159 -2.82 -6.50 -1.95
CA LEU A 159 -2.45 -5.37 -2.82
C LEU A 159 -2.37 -5.78 -4.30
N ILE A 160 -1.76 -6.92 -4.60
CA ILE A 160 -1.68 -7.44 -5.98
C ILE A 160 -3.08 -7.69 -6.51
N TYR A 161 -3.92 -8.36 -5.71
CA TYR A 161 -5.30 -8.62 -6.09
C TYR A 161 -6.08 -7.32 -6.35
N GLY A 162 -5.90 -6.29 -5.52
CA GLY A 162 -6.52 -4.97 -5.73
C GLY A 162 -6.22 -4.39 -7.11
N SER A 163 -4.97 -4.43 -7.55
CA SER A 163 -4.57 -3.96 -8.89
C SER A 163 -5.14 -4.80 -10.02
N LEU A 164 -5.16 -6.13 -9.87
CA LEU A 164 -5.69 -7.06 -10.89
C LEU A 164 -7.20 -6.98 -11.02
N TRP A 165 -7.90 -6.68 -9.93
CA TRP A 165 -9.33 -6.49 -9.95
C TRP A 165 -9.74 -5.26 -10.77
N ILE A 166 -8.96 -4.17 -10.73
CA ILE A 166 -9.23 -2.94 -11.50
C ILE A 166 -9.16 -3.18 -13.02
N ILE A 167 -8.27 -4.07 -13.48
CA ILE A 167 -8.21 -4.48 -14.90
C ILE A 167 -9.31 -5.49 -15.28
N LYS A 168 -10.30 -5.71 -14.41
CA LYS A 168 -11.50 -6.55 -14.61
C LYS A 168 -11.21 -8.02 -14.86
N GLN A 169 -10.09 -8.52 -14.35
CA GLN A 169 -9.79 -9.95 -14.41
C GLN A 169 -10.64 -10.70 -13.37
N LYS A 170 -11.16 -11.88 -13.73
CA LYS A 170 -11.97 -12.67 -12.79
C LYS A 170 -11.07 -13.26 -11.71
N PHE A 171 -11.48 -13.17 -10.45
CA PHE A 171 -10.71 -13.68 -9.30
C PHE A 171 -10.19 -15.12 -9.50
N ARG A 172 -11.04 -16.03 -10.00
CA ARG A 172 -10.65 -17.44 -10.24
C ARG A 172 -9.55 -17.60 -11.28
N GLU A 173 -9.46 -16.68 -12.23
CA GLU A 173 -8.51 -16.74 -13.34
C GLU A 173 -7.15 -16.16 -12.94
N VAL A 174 -7.07 -15.34 -11.88
CA VAL A 174 -5.82 -14.69 -11.42
C VAL A 174 -5.31 -15.16 -10.07
N LEU A 175 -6.03 -16.08 -9.41
CA LEU A 175 -5.72 -16.50 -8.05
C LEU A 175 -4.31 -17.09 -7.94
N TRP A 176 -3.90 -17.88 -8.94
CA TRP A 176 -2.58 -18.50 -8.96
C TRP A 176 -1.48 -17.47 -9.18
N GLU A 177 -1.70 -16.51 -10.07
CA GLU A 177 -0.78 -15.42 -10.34
C GLU A 177 -0.59 -14.54 -9.10
N VAL A 178 -1.67 -14.20 -8.40
CA VAL A 178 -1.62 -13.47 -7.13
C VAL A 178 -0.82 -14.26 -6.10
N PHE A 179 -1.12 -15.55 -5.93
CA PHE A 179 -0.46 -16.40 -4.96
C PHE A 179 1.05 -16.53 -5.24
N ILE A 180 1.43 -16.85 -6.49
CA ILE A 180 2.83 -17.00 -6.90
C ILE A 180 3.59 -15.70 -6.72
N VAL A 181 3.01 -14.58 -7.14
CA VAL A 181 3.70 -13.28 -7.05
C VAL A 181 3.82 -12.81 -5.61
N ALA A 182 2.79 -12.99 -4.78
CA ALA A 182 2.87 -12.73 -3.35
C ALA A 182 3.93 -13.60 -2.68
N LEU A 183 4.04 -14.88 -3.07
CA LEU A 183 5.05 -15.80 -2.58
C LEU A 183 6.46 -15.33 -2.94
N ILE A 184 6.69 -14.97 -4.21
CA ILE A 184 7.99 -14.43 -4.67
C ILE A 184 8.40 -13.18 -3.88
N ILE A 185 7.46 -12.27 -3.64
CA ILE A 185 7.72 -11.02 -2.92
C ILE A 185 7.97 -11.30 -1.42
N SER A 186 7.26 -12.27 -0.85
CA SER A 186 7.42 -12.72 0.54
C SER A 186 8.77 -13.44 0.76
N GLU A 187 9.18 -14.32 -0.14
CA GLU A 187 10.52 -14.93 -0.12
C GLU A 187 11.60 -13.87 -0.23
N PHE A 188 11.43 -12.87 -1.11
CA PHE A 188 12.37 -11.76 -1.21
C PHE A 188 12.45 -10.95 0.08
N PHE A 189 11.32 -10.70 0.76
CA PHE A 189 11.30 -10.09 2.09
C PHE A 189 12.10 -10.91 3.13
N LEU A 190 12.05 -12.24 3.08
CA LEU A 190 12.90 -13.07 3.94
C LEU A 190 14.39 -12.92 3.59
N VAL A 191 14.74 -12.96 2.31
CA VAL A 191 16.14 -12.84 1.87
C VAL A 191 16.75 -11.50 2.31
N ILE A 192 16.01 -10.40 2.14
CA ILE A 192 16.48 -9.06 2.53
C ILE A 192 16.70 -8.96 4.04
N HIS A 193 15.97 -9.71 4.87
CA HIS A 193 16.19 -9.72 6.31
C HIS A 193 17.60 -10.17 6.72
N PHE A 194 18.24 -11.04 5.92
CA PHE A 194 19.59 -11.55 6.21
C PHE A 194 20.71 -10.59 5.80
N LEU A 195 20.39 -9.49 5.11
CA LEU A 195 21.38 -8.48 4.74
C LEU A 195 21.64 -7.55 5.94
N PRO A 196 22.91 -7.15 6.19
CA PRO A 196 23.29 -6.25 7.29
C PRO A 196 22.98 -4.78 6.93
N ILE A 197 21.71 -4.48 6.72
CA ILE A 197 21.22 -3.15 6.33
C ILE A 197 20.14 -2.67 7.29
N GLY A 198 20.01 -1.34 7.41
CA GLY A 198 18.95 -0.74 8.21
C GLY A 198 17.55 -1.10 7.69
N PHE A 199 16.58 -1.21 8.61
CA PHE A 199 15.21 -1.63 8.28
C PHE A 199 14.50 -0.72 7.27
N TYR A 200 14.80 0.58 7.25
CA TYR A 200 14.30 1.51 6.21
C TYR A 200 14.83 1.15 4.82
N ALA A 201 16.13 0.87 4.70
CA ALA A 201 16.75 0.51 3.43
C ALA A 201 16.25 -0.85 2.94
N GLY A 202 16.13 -1.83 3.84
CA GLY A 202 15.55 -3.14 3.54
C GLY A 202 14.11 -3.02 3.03
N GLY A 203 13.27 -2.25 3.71
CA GLY A 203 11.91 -1.99 3.25
C GLY A 203 11.86 -1.32 1.88
N ALA A 204 12.76 -0.37 1.61
CA ALA A 204 12.82 0.33 0.32
C ALA A 204 13.21 -0.63 -0.82
N ILE A 205 14.17 -1.53 -0.59
CA ILE A 205 14.57 -2.57 -1.54
C ILE A 205 13.37 -3.50 -1.86
N VAL A 206 12.64 -3.94 -0.84
CA VAL A 206 11.43 -4.78 -1.02
C VAL A 206 10.33 -4.02 -1.77
N GLY A 207 10.12 -2.73 -1.49
CA GLY A 207 9.17 -1.88 -2.22
C GLY A 207 9.51 -1.72 -3.70
N VAL A 208 10.80 -1.53 -4.02
CA VAL A 208 11.27 -1.47 -5.42
C VAL A 208 11.09 -2.82 -6.11
N PHE A 209 11.38 -3.92 -5.42
CA PHE A 209 11.15 -5.26 -5.98
C PHE A 209 9.66 -5.50 -6.26
N TYR A 210 8.77 -5.12 -5.33
CA TYR A 210 7.33 -5.16 -5.56
C TYR A 210 6.92 -4.31 -6.78
N TYR A 211 7.45 -3.09 -6.93
CA TYR A 211 7.18 -2.25 -8.09
C TYR A 211 7.49 -2.97 -9.42
N ILE A 212 8.64 -3.65 -9.49
CA ILE A 212 9.07 -4.38 -10.68
C ILE A 212 8.09 -5.54 -10.93
N VAL A 213 7.90 -6.42 -9.96
CA VAL A 213 7.15 -7.67 -10.15
C VAL A 213 5.66 -7.39 -10.38
N ALA A 214 5.03 -6.57 -9.55
CA ALA A 214 3.62 -6.22 -9.69
C ALA A 214 3.36 -5.40 -10.97
N GLY A 215 4.29 -4.52 -11.33
CA GLY A 215 4.25 -3.75 -12.58
C GLY A 215 4.31 -4.64 -13.81
N ILE A 216 5.23 -5.61 -13.84
CA ILE A 216 5.34 -6.61 -14.91
C ILE A 216 4.05 -7.43 -15.00
N LEU A 217 3.55 -7.96 -13.88
CA LEU A 217 2.34 -8.78 -13.83
C LEU A 217 1.12 -8.01 -14.39
N THR A 218 0.91 -6.79 -13.91
CA THR A 218 -0.25 -5.97 -14.30
C THR A 218 -0.23 -5.67 -15.79
N ASN A 219 0.94 -5.35 -16.37
CA ASN A 219 1.04 -5.09 -17.81
C ASN A 219 0.92 -6.35 -18.65
N TYR A 220 1.50 -7.46 -18.19
CA TYR A 220 1.37 -8.77 -18.84
C TYR A 220 -0.10 -9.16 -18.96
N LEU A 221 -0.87 -9.06 -17.88
CA LEU A 221 -2.30 -9.41 -17.88
C LEU A 221 -3.17 -8.38 -18.62
N LYS A 222 -2.78 -7.10 -18.65
CA LYS A 222 -3.56 -6.04 -19.33
C LYS A 222 -3.37 -6.05 -20.85
N ASN A 223 -2.13 -6.11 -21.33
CA ASN A 223 -1.80 -5.87 -22.74
C ASN A 223 -1.07 -7.04 -23.41
N LYS A 224 -0.76 -8.13 -22.70
CA LYS A 224 0.12 -9.23 -23.15
C LYS A 224 1.51 -8.79 -23.63
N GLN A 225 1.85 -7.51 -23.45
CA GLN A 225 3.17 -6.96 -23.72
C GLN A 225 3.83 -6.66 -22.38
N ILE A 226 5.10 -7.06 -22.27
CA ILE A 226 5.89 -6.85 -21.07
C ILE A 226 6.85 -5.70 -21.36
N PRO A 227 6.58 -4.46 -20.91
CA PRO A 227 7.55 -3.38 -20.97
C PRO A 227 8.63 -3.57 -19.88
N TYR A 228 9.27 -4.74 -19.84
CA TYR A 228 10.21 -5.15 -18.78
C TYR A 228 11.36 -4.15 -18.63
N LYS A 229 11.86 -3.60 -19.75
CA LYS A 229 12.98 -2.65 -19.76
C LYS A 229 12.72 -1.45 -18.86
N ARG A 230 11.52 -0.87 -18.91
CA ARG A 230 11.17 0.29 -18.09
C ARG A 230 11.23 -0.04 -16.61
N TYR A 231 10.56 -1.12 -16.20
CA TYR A 231 10.49 -1.51 -14.79
C TYR A 231 11.86 -1.92 -14.24
N VAL A 232 12.61 -2.72 -14.99
CA VAL A 232 13.93 -3.19 -14.58
C VAL A 232 14.93 -2.05 -14.53
N ILE A 233 14.98 -1.16 -15.53
CA ILE A 233 15.93 -0.03 -15.54
C ILE A 233 15.60 0.95 -14.41
N THR A 234 14.34 1.35 -14.26
CA THR A 234 13.93 2.23 -13.15
C THR A 234 14.21 1.57 -11.80
N GLY A 235 13.90 0.28 -11.66
CA GLY A 235 14.19 -0.49 -10.47
C GLY A 235 15.68 -0.55 -10.13
N LEU A 236 16.54 -0.82 -11.12
CA LEU A 236 17.99 -0.87 -10.94
C LEU A 236 18.56 0.50 -10.53
N ILE A 237 18.09 1.58 -11.14
CA ILE A 237 18.49 2.95 -10.78
C ILE A 237 18.09 3.23 -9.32
N LEU A 238 16.87 2.91 -8.93
CA LEU A 238 16.40 3.11 -7.55
C LEU A 238 17.19 2.25 -6.56
N LEU A 239 17.42 0.97 -6.87
CA LEU A 239 18.23 0.09 -6.02
C LEU A 239 19.64 0.62 -5.86
N PHE A 240 20.27 1.09 -6.95
CA PHE A 240 21.60 1.69 -6.90
C PHE A 240 21.64 2.91 -5.97
N VAL A 241 20.67 3.82 -6.09
CA VAL A 241 20.55 4.99 -5.20
C VAL A 241 20.36 4.57 -3.74
N ILE A 242 19.50 3.58 -3.46
CA ILE A 242 19.25 3.10 -2.09
C ILE A 242 20.52 2.47 -1.51
N VAL A 243 21.19 1.59 -2.25
CA VAL A 243 22.42 0.90 -1.82
C VAL A 243 23.56 1.90 -1.57
N LEU A 244 23.68 2.94 -2.39
CA LEU A 244 24.68 3.99 -2.21
C LEU A 244 24.42 4.89 -0.99
N THR A 245 23.15 5.13 -0.68
CA THR A 245 22.75 5.99 0.45
C THR A 245 22.54 5.22 1.75
N ALA A 246 22.45 3.88 1.68
CA ALA A 246 22.33 3.03 2.83
C ALA A 246 23.57 3.13 3.72
N ARG A 247 23.34 3.35 5.02
CA ARG A 247 24.37 3.11 6.03
C ARG A 247 24.49 1.62 6.24
N TRP A 248 25.60 1.06 5.76
CA TRP A 248 26.00 -0.31 6.02
C TRP A 248 26.45 -0.40 7.48
N VAL A 249 25.93 -1.38 8.21
CA VAL A 249 26.26 -1.65 9.62
C VAL A 249 27.27 -2.77 9.68
#